data_AF-A0A645IK59-F1
#
_entry.id   AF-A0A645IK59-F1
#
_cell.length_a   1.000
_cell.length_b   1.000
_cell.length_c   1.000
_cell.angle_alpha   90.00
_cell.angle_beta   90.00
_cell.angle_gamma   90.00
#
_symmetry.space_group_name_H-M   'P 1'
#
loop_
_entity.id
_entity.type
_entity.pdbx_description
1 polymer ?
#
loop_
_entity_poly.entity_id
_entity_poly.type
_entity_poly.pdbx_seq_one_letter_code
_entity_poly.pdbx_strand_id
1 'polypeptide(L)'
;MIGKPPVYVRPPYGSVDDKVNNITKALDLKTVLWSCRSADSSTEPATVPGGPIKYKYGSEDIYNNIMRETENGSIILCHDGHSGKHDANFGIVSALDRAIPELQKKGLNFVTIDELLATGNYVIYNS
;
A
#
# COMPACT_ATOMS: atom_id res chain seq x y z
N MET A 1 6.16 -19.31 -7.29
CA MET A 1 5.08 -18.88 -8.21
C MET A 1 3.81 -19.62 -7.83
N ILE A 2 2.64 -18.95 -7.89
CA ILE A 2 1.33 -19.52 -7.49
C ILE A 2 0.51 -20.10 -8.65
N GLY A 3 1.05 -20.15 -9.88
CA GLY A 3 0.40 -20.79 -11.03
C GLY A 3 -0.78 -20.05 -11.66
N LYS A 4 -1.08 -18.82 -11.20
CA LYS A 4 -2.11 -17.93 -11.78
C LYS A 4 -1.45 -16.69 -12.37
N PRO A 5 -1.85 -16.25 -13.58
CA PRO A 5 -1.36 -15.00 -14.13
C PRO A 5 -1.82 -13.82 -13.25
N PRO A 6 -1.00 -12.76 -13.11
CA PRO A 6 -1.42 -11.55 -12.43
C PRO A 6 -2.54 -10.86 -13.21
N VAL A 7 -3.49 -10.26 -12.48
CA VAL A 7 -4.59 -9.47 -13.05
C VAL A 7 -4.49 -7.98 -12.67
N TYR A 8 -3.68 -7.66 -11.66
CA TYR A 8 -3.44 -6.32 -11.15
C TYR A 8 -1.96 -5.96 -11.23
N VAL A 9 -1.67 -4.68 -11.42
CA VAL A 9 -0.33 -4.12 -11.33
C VAL A 9 -0.36 -2.85 -10.48
N ARG A 10 0.68 -2.65 -9.67
CA ARG A 10 0.93 -1.39 -8.97
C ARG A 10 2.31 -0.89 -9.41
N PRO A 11 2.39 0.13 -10.27
CA PRO A 11 3.68 0.66 -10.72
C PRO A 11 4.53 1.13 -9.53
N PRO A 12 5.86 0.90 -9.55
CA PRO A 12 6.75 1.40 -8.53
C PRO A 12 6.53 2.90 -8.28
N TYR A 13 6.48 3.28 -7.01
CA TYR A 13 6.25 4.66 -6.56
C TYR A 13 4.92 5.28 -7.04
N GLY A 14 4.02 4.51 -7.66
CA GLY A 14 2.79 5.02 -8.25
C GLY A 14 3.02 5.83 -9.53
N SER A 15 4.20 5.70 -10.15
CA SER A 15 4.52 6.41 -11.38
C SER A 15 3.77 5.79 -12.55
N VAL A 16 2.87 6.59 -13.15
CA VAL A 16 2.05 6.20 -14.31
C VAL A 16 2.32 7.22 -15.42
N ASP A 17 2.60 6.71 -16.61
CA ASP A 17 2.72 7.47 -17.85
C ASP A 17 2.05 6.70 -19.00
N ASP A 18 2.07 7.27 -20.21
CA ASP A 18 1.48 6.64 -21.39
C ASP A 18 2.13 5.29 -21.72
N LYS A 19 3.41 5.11 -21.40
CA LYS A 19 4.10 3.85 -21.64
C LYS A 19 3.57 2.76 -20.69
N VAL A 20 3.45 3.08 -19.40
CA VAL A 20 2.85 2.18 -18.41
C VAL A 20 1.42 1.84 -18.84
N ASN A 21 0.60 2.84 -19.17
CA ASN A 21 -0.78 2.65 -19.61
C ASN A 21 -0.91 1.74 -20.84
N ASN A 22 -0.06 1.95 -21.85
CA ASN A 22 -0.06 1.13 -23.07
C ASN A 22 0.34 -0.32 -22.78
N ILE A 23 1.31 -0.54 -21.89
CA ILE A 23 1.75 -1.89 -21.50
C ILE A 23 0.66 -2.59 -20.69
N THR A 24 0.06 -1.91 -19.70
CA THR A 24 -0.98 -2.52 -18.85
C THR A 24 -2.19 -2.91 -19.68
N LYS A 25 -2.58 -2.08 -20.63
CA LYS A 25 -3.66 -2.37 -21.58
C LYS A 25 -3.34 -3.54 -22.51
N ALA A 26 -2.13 -3.59 -23.07
CA ALA A 26 -1.71 -4.68 -23.95
C ALA A 26 -1.63 -6.04 -23.22
N LEU A 27 -1.44 -6.03 -21.89
CA LEU A 27 -1.37 -7.22 -21.05
C LEU A 27 -2.68 -7.53 -20.30
N ASP A 28 -3.74 -6.77 -20.54
CA ASP A 28 -5.03 -6.88 -19.82
C ASP A 28 -4.88 -6.81 -18.28
N LEU A 29 -3.97 -5.94 -17.82
CA LEU A 29 -3.71 -5.68 -16.40
C LEU A 29 -4.42 -4.42 -15.93
N LYS A 30 -4.99 -4.47 -14.73
CA LYS A 30 -5.60 -3.30 -14.08
C LYS A 30 -4.61 -2.61 -13.14
N THR A 31 -4.38 -1.32 -13.34
CA THR A 31 -3.47 -0.52 -12.50
C THR A 31 -4.13 -0.12 -11.20
N VAL A 32 -3.65 -0.63 -10.05
CA VAL A 32 -4.18 -0.35 -8.70
C VAL A 32 -3.22 0.54 -7.91
N LEU A 33 -3.66 1.76 -7.62
CA LEU A 33 -2.97 2.69 -6.72
C LEU A 33 -3.58 2.64 -5.31
N TRP A 34 -3.36 3.67 -4.51
CA TRP A 34 -3.81 3.76 -3.12
C TRP A 34 -4.35 5.16 -2.82
N SER A 35 -5.23 5.26 -1.83
CA SER A 35 -5.78 6.52 -1.33
C SER A 35 -5.27 6.87 0.08
N CYS A 36 -4.85 5.86 0.86
CA CYS A 36 -4.24 6.04 2.18
C CYS A 36 -2.78 5.58 2.13
N ARG A 37 -1.85 6.44 2.56
CA ARG A 37 -0.41 6.11 2.61
C ARG A 37 0.03 5.98 4.06
N SER A 38 0.32 4.75 4.50
CA SER A 38 0.81 4.48 5.87
C SER A 38 2.15 5.16 6.20
N ALA A 39 2.95 5.42 5.16
CA ALA A 39 4.29 6.01 5.21
C ALA A 39 5.36 5.13 5.86
N ASP A 40 5.09 3.84 6.07
CA ASP A 40 5.99 2.84 6.67
C ASP A 40 7.35 2.70 5.97
N SER A 41 7.40 2.94 4.66
CA SER A 41 8.63 2.92 3.84
C SER A 41 9.41 4.25 3.84
N SER A 42 8.97 5.27 4.57
CA SER A 42 9.65 6.57 4.55
C SER A 42 10.93 6.50 5.36
N THR A 43 12.04 6.91 4.74
CA THR A 43 13.36 6.87 5.35
C THR A 43 13.90 8.28 5.57
N GLU A 44 14.74 8.45 6.58
CA GLU A 44 15.53 9.66 6.75
C GLU A 44 16.70 9.67 5.74
N PRO A 45 17.16 10.85 5.29
CA PRO A 45 18.39 10.95 4.53
C PRO A 45 19.54 10.28 5.29
N ALA A 46 20.33 9.47 4.59
CA ALA A 46 21.49 8.85 5.18
C ALA A 46 22.47 9.95 5.65
N THR A 47 22.73 10.01 6.95
CA THR A 47 23.70 10.98 7.52
C THR A 47 25.15 10.61 7.18
N VAL A 48 25.37 9.37 6.75
CA VAL A 48 26.65 8.85 6.24
C VAL A 48 26.36 8.12 4.91
N PRO A 49 27.05 8.44 3.81
CA PRO A 49 26.93 7.68 2.57
C PRO A 49 27.18 6.19 2.80
N GLY A 50 26.22 5.34 2.45
CA GLY A 50 26.28 3.89 2.68
C GLY A 50 25.99 3.43 4.12
N GLY A 51 25.56 4.33 5.01
CA GLY A 51 25.12 4.00 6.36
C GLY A 51 23.79 3.22 6.41
N PRO A 52 23.38 2.74 7.61
CA PRO A 52 22.14 1.99 7.77
C PRO A 52 20.93 2.85 7.41
N ILE A 53 19.94 2.23 6.77
CA ILE A 53 18.63 2.85 6.52
C ILE A 53 17.96 3.14 7.86
N LYS A 54 17.53 4.39 8.05
CA LYS A 54 16.71 4.80 9.19
C LYS A 54 15.30 5.11 8.72
N TYR A 55 14.32 4.51 9.36
CA TYR A 55 12.91 4.80 9.11
C TYR A 55 12.53 6.10 9.81
N LYS A 56 11.77 6.95 9.11
CA LYS A 56 11.31 8.24 9.59
C LYS A 56 10.15 8.12 10.58
N TYR A 57 9.33 7.09 10.45
CA TYR A 57 8.08 6.93 11.20
C TYR A 57 8.10 5.66 12.04
N GLY A 58 7.66 5.78 13.29
CA GLY A 58 7.42 4.65 14.19
C GLY A 58 6.03 4.06 14.03
N SER A 59 5.73 3.00 14.77
CA SER A 59 4.41 2.33 14.75
C SER A 59 3.26 3.27 15.09
N GLU A 60 3.44 4.18 16.05
CA GLU A 60 2.42 5.16 16.44
C GLU A 60 2.14 6.18 15.33
N ASP A 61 3.17 6.69 14.65
CA ASP A 61 3.00 7.60 13.51
C ASP A 61 2.26 6.91 12.36
N ILE A 62 2.65 5.67 12.05
CA ILE A 62 2.03 4.85 11.00
C ILE A 62 0.56 4.57 11.32
N TYR A 63 0.27 4.18 12.56
CA TYR A 63 -1.11 4.00 13.04
C TYR A 63 -1.92 5.29 12.87
N ASN A 64 -1.39 6.43 13.31
CA ASN A 64 -2.08 7.71 13.20
C ASN A 64 -2.31 8.14 11.74
N ASN A 65 -1.39 7.83 10.82
CA ASN A 65 -1.60 8.05 9.39
C ASN A 65 -2.74 7.20 8.85
N ILE A 66 -2.76 5.91 9.16
CA ILE A 66 -3.83 4.98 8.73
C ILE A 66 -5.18 5.46 9.26
N MET A 67 -5.28 5.74 10.56
CA MET A 67 -6.54 6.11 11.20
C MET A 67 -7.10 7.46 10.73
N ARG A 68 -6.21 8.37 10.28
CA ARG A 68 -6.58 9.70 9.79
C ARG A 68 -7.05 9.68 8.33
N GLU A 69 -6.44 8.86 7.49
CA GLU A 69 -6.65 8.87 6.03
C GLU A 69 -7.61 7.78 5.54
N THR A 70 -7.93 6.79 6.37
CA THR A 70 -8.82 5.69 5.95
C THR A 70 -10.29 6.10 6.03
N GLU A 71 -10.97 5.96 4.90
CA GLU A 71 -12.41 6.06 4.74
C GLU A 71 -12.99 4.87 3.94
N ASN A 72 -14.33 4.80 3.81
CA ASN A 72 -14.97 3.72 3.08
C ASN A 72 -14.50 3.67 1.61
N GLY A 73 -13.95 2.52 1.22
CA GLY A 73 -13.37 2.29 -0.11
C GLY A 73 -11.90 2.71 -0.25
N SER A 74 -11.24 3.07 0.84
CA SER A 74 -9.80 3.34 0.82
C SER A 74 -8.97 2.10 0.50
N ILE A 75 -7.93 2.28 -0.30
CA ILE A 75 -6.86 1.30 -0.48
C ILE A 75 -5.65 1.81 0.30
N ILE A 76 -5.24 1.06 1.32
CA ILE A 76 -4.12 1.41 2.21
C ILE A 76 -2.82 0.82 1.63
N LEU A 77 -1.81 1.67 1.38
CA LEU A 77 -0.48 1.23 0.98
C LEU A 77 0.38 0.91 2.19
N CYS A 78 0.80 -0.35 2.29
CA CYS A 78 1.75 -0.89 3.27
C CYS A 78 2.82 -1.71 2.55
N HIS A 79 3.95 -1.97 3.22
CA HIS A 79 5.03 -2.83 2.74
C HIS A 79 5.32 -3.92 3.76
N ASP A 80 5.61 -5.14 3.31
CA ASP A 80 6.04 -6.26 4.16
C ASP A 80 7.56 -6.27 4.41
N GLY A 81 8.30 -5.33 3.82
CA GLY A 81 9.70 -5.05 4.10
C GLY A 81 10.35 -4.12 3.08
N HIS A 82 11.00 -3.03 3.52
CA HIS A 82 11.61 -2.03 2.62
C HIS A 82 13.11 -2.29 2.34
N SER A 83 13.67 -3.46 2.67
CA SER A 83 15.10 -3.73 2.43
C SER A 83 15.46 -5.16 2.02
N GLY A 84 14.46 -6.03 1.79
CA GLY A 84 14.72 -7.46 1.57
C GLY A 84 15.31 -8.18 2.79
N LYS A 85 15.32 -7.53 3.97
CA LYS A 85 15.70 -8.13 5.25
C LYS A 85 14.49 -8.28 6.14
N HIS A 86 14.38 -9.45 6.76
CA HIS A 86 13.28 -9.90 7.62
C HIS A 86 12.94 -8.92 8.77
N ASP A 87 13.93 -8.16 9.25
CA ASP A 87 13.81 -7.39 10.49
C ASP A 87 13.38 -5.93 10.28
N ALA A 88 13.10 -5.52 9.05
CA ALA A 88 13.04 -4.10 8.68
C ALA A 88 11.65 -3.44 8.80
N ASN A 89 10.60 -4.13 9.27
CA ASN A 89 9.26 -3.52 9.34
C ASN A 89 8.41 -3.88 10.57
N PHE A 90 9.01 -3.82 11.77
CA PHE A 90 8.22 -3.92 13.02
C PHE A 90 7.16 -2.81 13.15
N GLY A 91 7.44 -1.62 12.61
CA GLY A 91 6.54 -0.47 12.72
C GLY A 91 5.16 -0.72 12.14
N ILE A 92 5.08 -1.26 10.91
CA ILE A 92 3.79 -1.50 10.26
C ILE A 92 2.99 -2.63 10.92
N VAL A 93 3.65 -3.71 11.37
CA VAL A 93 2.96 -4.84 12.00
C VAL A 93 2.27 -4.37 13.29
N SER A 94 3.01 -3.68 14.17
CA SER A 94 2.44 -3.14 15.40
C SER A 94 1.36 -2.07 15.16
N ALA A 95 1.48 -1.29 14.07
CA ALA A 95 0.45 -0.32 13.69
C ALA A 95 -0.84 -1.03 13.22
N LEU A 96 -0.73 -2.07 12.39
CA LEU A 96 -1.86 -2.81 11.86
C LEU A 96 -2.59 -3.63 12.94
N ASP A 97 -1.86 -4.22 13.90
CA ASP A 97 -2.43 -4.93 15.06
C ASP A 97 -3.42 -4.05 15.84
N ARG A 98 -3.21 -2.73 15.85
CA ARG A 98 -4.10 -1.73 16.47
C ARG A 98 -5.12 -1.16 15.48
N ALA A 99 -4.69 -0.77 14.28
CA ALA A 99 -5.55 -0.07 13.32
C ALA A 99 -6.69 -0.96 12.80
N ILE A 100 -6.42 -2.23 12.47
CA ILE A 100 -7.41 -3.16 11.91
C ILE A 100 -8.65 -3.29 12.83
N PRO A 101 -8.52 -3.68 14.11
CA PRO A 101 -9.69 -3.85 14.97
C PRO A 101 -10.43 -2.53 15.22
N GLU A 102 -9.73 -1.38 15.23
CA GLU A 102 -10.39 -0.08 15.40
C GLU A 102 -11.16 0.37 14.16
N LEU A 103 -10.62 0.14 12.97
CA LEU A 103 -11.33 0.40 11.70
C LEU A 103 -12.55 -0.51 11.56
N GLN A 104 -12.43 -1.78 11.99
CA GLN A 104 -13.57 -2.70 12.06
C GLN A 104 -14.65 -2.21 13.05
N LYS A 105 -14.27 -1.71 14.23
CA LYS A 105 -15.21 -1.11 15.19
C LYS A 105 -15.90 0.14 14.63
N LYS A 106 -15.25 0.87 13.70
CA LYS A 106 -15.85 1.98 12.95
C LYS A 106 -16.77 1.54 11.81
N GLY A 107 -16.98 0.23 11.62
CA GLY A 107 -17.89 -0.34 10.63
C GLY A 107 -17.25 -0.62 9.27
N LEU A 108 -15.92 -0.56 9.16
CA LEU A 108 -15.21 -0.88 7.91
C LEU A 108 -14.91 -2.37 7.81
N ASN A 109 -14.99 -2.91 6.60
CA ASN A 109 -14.59 -4.27 6.28
C ASN A 109 -13.29 -4.25 5.47
N PHE A 110 -12.37 -5.14 5.79
CA PHE A 110 -11.18 -5.38 4.99
C PHE A 110 -11.52 -6.43 3.94
N VAL A 111 -11.35 -6.05 2.68
CA VAL A 111 -11.71 -6.86 1.52
C VAL A 111 -10.56 -6.87 0.53
N THR A 112 -10.61 -7.80 -0.41
CA THR A 112 -9.73 -7.83 -1.58
C THR A 112 -10.07 -6.70 -2.56
N ILE A 113 -9.18 -6.44 -3.52
CA ILE A 113 -9.47 -5.48 -4.60
C ILE A 113 -10.68 -5.95 -5.42
N ASP A 114 -10.80 -7.25 -5.73
CA ASP A 114 -11.94 -7.77 -6.50
C ASP A 114 -13.29 -7.46 -5.82
N GLU A 115 -13.38 -7.68 -4.50
CA GLU A 115 -14.57 -7.40 -3.71
C GLU A 115 -14.87 -5.90 -3.61
N LEU A 116 -13.84 -5.07 -3.46
CA LEU A 116 -13.99 -3.61 -3.45
C LEU A 116 -14.61 -3.12 -4.77
N LEU A 117 -14.16 -3.62 -5.92
CA LEU A 117 -14.69 -3.23 -7.23
C LEU A 117 -16.09 -3.78 -7.50
N ALA A 118 -16.41 -4.95 -6.96
CA ALA A 118 -17.72 -5.55 -7.13
C ALA A 118 -18.82 -4.81 -6.35
N THR A 119 -18.46 -4.09 -5.28
CA THR A 119 -19.40 -3.48 -4.32
C THR A 119 -19.63 -1.98 -4.53
N GLY A 120 -18.94 -1.32 -5.46
CA GLY A 120 -19.15 0.11 -5.75
C GLY A 120 -18.57 0.59 -7.07
N ASN A 121 -18.86 1.85 -7.43
CA ASN A 121 -18.27 2.55 -8.58
C ASN A 121 -16.83 3.03 -8.27
N TYR A 122 -16.00 2.15 -7.72
CA TYR A 122 -14.60 2.47 -7.46
C TYR A 122 -13.82 2.38 -8.76
N VAL A 123 -13.44 3.55 -9.29
CA VAL A 123 -12.61 3.63 -10.50
C VAL A 123 -11.17 3.35 -10.08
N ILE A 124 -10.70 2.14 -10.39
CA ILE A 124 -9.27 1.98 -10.62
C ILE A 124 -8.97 2.61 -11.98
N TYR A 125 -7.80 3.23 -12.14
CA TYR A 125 -7.39 3.83 -13.40
C TYR A 125 -7.45 2.79 -14.53
N ASN A 126 -8.56 2.81 -15.28
CA ASN A 126 -8.76 2.05 -16.49
C ASN A 126 -8.09 2.83 -17.62
N SER A 127 -7.01 2.26 -18.15
CA SER A 127 -6.28 2.76 -19.33
C SER A 127 -6.96 2.32 -20.64
#